data_AF-A0A0B8ZVM8-F1
#
_entry.id   AF-A0A0B8ZVM8-F1
#
_cell.length_a   1.000
_cell.length_b   1.000
_cell.length_c   1.000
_cell.angle_alpha   90.00
_cell.angle_beta   90.00
_cell.angle_gamma   90.00
#
_symmetry.space_group_name_H-M   'P 1'
#
loop_
_entity.id
_entity.type
_entity.pdbx_description
1 polymer ?
#
loop_
_entity_poly.entity_id
_entity_poly.type
_entity_poly.pdbx_seq_one_letter_code
_entity_poly.pdbx_strand_id
1 'polypeptide(L)' 'MNRPARLTSNTIIGTIEAGPRGPILRDAEGLAWRLHFGEQPVPEGLQGEVSVRGKIVQPDRIDVEFCTLLTGD' A
#
# COMPACT_ATOMS: atom_id res chain seq x y z
N MET A 1 9.54 -4.40 29.11
CA MET A 1 9.30 -5.47 28.11
C MET A 1 9.16 -4.82 26.74
N ASN A 2 10.27 -4.68 26.00
CA ASN A 2 10.21 -4.18 24.62
C ASN A 2 10.21 -5.39 23.70
N ARG A 3 9.03 -5.92 23.39
CA ARG A 3 8.92 -6.82 22.24
C ARG A 3 9.19 -5.94 21.02
N PRO A 4 10.12 -6.29 20.12
CA PRO A 4 10.10 -5.68 18.80
C PRO A 4 8.72 -6.00 18.24
N ALA A 5 7.89 -4.98 18.00
CA ALA A 5 6.67 -5.18 17.24
C ALA A 5 7.15 -5.83 15.94
N ARG A 6 6.83 -7.12 15.76
CA ARG A 6 7.05 -7.76 14.46
C ARG A 6 6.23 -6.91 13.51
N LEU A 7 6.90 -6.05 12.74
CA LEU A 7 6.36 -5.41 11.58
C LEU A 7 6.15 -6.54 10.57
N THR A 8 5.12 -7.35 10.80
CA THR A 8 4.71 -8.38 9.87
C THR A 8 4.30 -7.66 8.61
N SER A 9 4.75 -8.16 7.46
CA SER A 9 4.24 -7.66 6.19
C SER A 9 2.74 -7.98 6.13
N ASN A 10 1.93 -6.96 5.86
CA ASN A 10 0.50 -7.08 5.63
C ASN A 10 0.24 -7.00 4.13
N THR A 11 -0.82 -7.68 3.68
CA THR A 11 -1.34 -7.53 2.32
C THR A 11 -2.68 -6.84 2.41
N ILE A 12 -2.83 -5.71 1.72
CA ILE A 12 -4.05 -4.90 1.69
C ILE A 12 -4.45 -4.74 0.22
N ILE A 13 -5.72 -4.98 -0.05
CA ILE A 13 -6.31 -4.91 -1.38
C ILE A 13 -7.13 -3.62 -1.47
N GLY A 14 -7.05 -2.94 -2.61
CA GLY A 14 -7.79 -1.71 -2.82
C GLY A 14 -7.51 -1.08 -4.16
N THR A 15 -8.02 0.12 -4.39
CA THR A 15 -7.76 0.91 -5.59
C THR A 15 -6.75 2.01 -5.32
N ILE A 16 -5.94 2.36 -6.32
CA ILE A 16 -4.99 3.47 -6.21
C ILE A 16 -5.66 4.78 -6.63
N GLU A 17 -5.61 5.76 -5.74
CA GLU A 17 -6.07 7.13 -5.95
C GLU A 17 -4.86 8.09 -5.92
N ALA A 18 -4.93 9.17 -6.71
CA ALA A 18 -3.95 10.24 -6.64
C ALA A 18 -4.18 11.09 -5.38
N GLY A 19 -3.18 11.16 -4.50
CA GLY A 19 -3.21 12.00 -3.31
C GLY A 19 -2.23 13.18 -3.37
N PRO A 20 -2.43 14.22 -2.53
CA PRO A 20 -1.57 15.41 -2.50
C PRO A 20 -0.12 15.12 -2.05
N ARG A 21 0.14 13.92 -1.51
CA ARG A 21 1.45 13.49 -1.00
C ARG A 21 1.93 12.17 -1.64
N GLY A 22 1.41 11.84 -2.81
CA GLY A 22 1.65 10.57 -3.49
C GLY A 22 0.42 9.65 -3.52
N PRO A 23 0.57 8.43 -4.04
CA PRO A 23 -0.52 7.48 -4.21
C PRO A 23 -1.13 7.03 -2.88
N ILE A 24 -2.44 6.87 -2.88
CA ILE A 24 -3.24 6.38 -1.75
C ILE A 24 -3.92 5.08 -2.19
N LEU A 25 -3.82 4.03 -1.39
CA LEU A 25 -4.63 2.83 -1.54
C LEU A 25 -5.92 3.01 -0.73
N ARG A 26 -7.06 2.92 -1.41
CA ARG A 26 -8.40 2.87 -0.80
C ARG A 26 -8.82 1.42 -0.70
N ASP A 27 -8.91 0.87 0.51
CA ASP A 27 -9.40 -0.50 0.68
C ASP A 27 -10.93 -0.60 0.60
N ALA A 28 -11.44 -1.83 0.63
CA ALA A 28 -12.87 -2.13 0.57
C ALA A 28 -13.68 -1.58 1.76
N GLU A 29 -13.03 -1.29 2.89
CA GLU A 29 -13.66 -0.66 4.06
C GLU A 29 -13.66 0.88 3.96
N GLY A 30 -13.06 1.44 2.90
CA GLY A 30 -12.97 2.87 2.65
C GLY A 30 -11.77 3.54 3.33
N LEU A 31 -10.90 2.79 3.99
CA LEU A 31 -9.73 3.31 4.67
C LEU A 31 -8.67 3.74 3.63
N ALA A 32 -8.11 4.92 3.84
CA ALA A 32 -7.04 5.47 3.01
C ALA A 32 -5.67 5.13 3.60
N TRP A 33 -4.88 4.42 2.81
CA TRP A 33 -3.50 4.08 3.12
C TRP A 33 -2.55 4.85 2.21
N ARG A 34 -1.69 5.68 2.80
CA ARG A 34 -0.61 6.36 2.11
C ARG A 34 0.49 5.36 1.81
N LEU A 35 0.82 5.23 0.53
CA LEU A 35 1.84 4.31 0.07
C LEU A 35 3.20 4.98 0.00
N HIS A 36 4.20 4.34 0.60
CA HIS A 36 5.58 4.77 0.53
C HIS A 36 6.41 3.70 -0.18
N PHE A 37 6.89 4.01 -1.39
CA PHE A 37 7.69 3.10 -2.22
C PHE A 37 9.21 3.22 -1.94
N GLY A 38 9.62 4.10 -1.02
CA GLY A 38 11.02 4.38 -0.75
C GLY A 38 11.73 4.94 -1.99
N GLU A 39 12.80 4.26 -2.43
CA GLU A 39 13.55 4.59 -3.64
C GLU A 39 13.01 3.89 -4.91
N GLN A 40 12.02 3.01 -4.76
CA GLN A 40 11.43 2.31 -5.89
C GLN A 40 10.46 3.24 -6.65
N PRO A 41 10.44 3.20 -7.98
CA PRO A 41 9.45 3.93 -8.75
C PRO A 41 8.05 3.38 -8.45
N VAL A 42 7.06 4.28 -8.41
CA VAL A 42 5.66 3.88 -8.38
C VAL A 42 5.35 3.19 -9.71
N PRO A 43 4.82 1.96 -9.72
CA PRO A 43 4.47 1.29 -10.97
C PRO A 43 3.49 2.14 -11.78
N GLU A 44 3.78 2.35 -13.05
CA GLU A 44 2.88 3.05 -13.97
C GLU A 44 1.68 2.16 -14.32
N GLY A 45 0.53 2.77 -14.59
CA GLY A 45 -0.64 2.02 -15.07
C GLY A 45 -1.39 1.22 -14.01
N LEU A 46 -1.24 1.54 -12.72
CA LEU A 46 -2.05 0.95 -11.62
C LEU A 46 -3.52 1.43 -11.66
N GLN A 47 -4.23 1.14 -12.75
CA GLN A 47 -5.65 1.41 -12.90
C GLN A 47 -6.44 0.15 -12.55
N GLY A 48 -7.24 0.23 -11.48
CA GLY A 48 -8.06 -0.89 -11.00
C GLY A 48 -7.67 -1.35 -9.60
N GLU A 49 -8.13 -2.54 -9.23
CA GLU A 49 -7.84 -3.14 -7.93
C GLU A 49 -6.41 -3.70 -7.92
N VAL A 50 -5.67 -3.37 -6.86
CA VAL A 50 -4.30 -3.80 -6.62
C VAL A 50 -4.19 -4.51 -5.28
N SER A 51 -3.22 -5.40 -5.17
CA SER A 51 -2.74 -5.97 -3.93
C SER A 51 -1.42 -5.32 -3.55
N VAL A 52 -1.40 -4.62 -2.42
CA VAL A 52 -0.21 -4.02 -1.84
C VAL A 52 0.27 -4.86 -0.68
N ARG A 53 1.49 -5.39 -0.78
CA ARG A 53 2.20 -6.02 0.33
C ARG A 53 3.21 -5.03 0.89
N GLY A 54 3.19 -4.84 2.21
CA GLY A 54 4.11 -3.92 2.85
C GLY A 54 4.02 -3.94 4.37
N LYS A 55 4.83 -3.11 5.02
CA LYS A 55 4.82 -2.95 6.48
C LYS A 55 3.95 -1.75 6.85
N ILE A 56 3.00 -1.95 7.75
CA ILE A 56 2.24 -0.83 8.34
C ILE A 56 3.17 -0.13 9.35
N VAL A 57 3.61 1.08 9.00
CA VAL A 57 4.56 1.87 9.80
C VAL A 57 3.90 3.01 10.55
N GLN A 58 2.69 3.42 10.13
CA GLN A 58 1.81 4.38 10.81
C GLN A 58 0.35 3.97 10.60
N PRO A 59 -0.62 4.51 11.36
CA PRO A 59 -2.04 4.12 11.24
C PRO A 59 -2.63 4.25 9.84
N ASP A 60 -2.09 5.17 9.02
CA ASP A 60 -2.50 5.45 7.65
C ASP A 60 -1.37 5.22 6.64
N ARG A 61 -0.27 4.54 7.00
CA ARG A 61 0.93 4.45 6.14
C ARG A 61 1.48 3.03 6.01
N ILE A 62 1.67 2.63 4.76
CA ILE A 62 2.30 1.38 4.36
C ILE A 62 3.64 1.69 3.70
N ASP A 63 4.70 1.08 4.20
CA ASP A 63 5.98 0.97 3.50
C ASP A 63 5.89 -0.22 2.55
N VAL A 64 5.82 0.07 1.25
CA VAL A 64 5.48 -0.90 0.20
C VAL A 64 6.67 -1.79 -0.10
N GLU A 65 6.46 -3.10 -0.04
CA GLU A 65 7.42 -4.11 -0.48
C GLU A 65 7.08 -4.58 -1.91
N PHE A 66 5.79 -4.78 -2.20
CA PHE A 66 5.30 -5.21 -3.51
C PHE A 66 3.93 -4.60 -3.80
N CYS A 67 3.66 -4.25 -5.06
CA CYS A 67 2.36 -3.79 -5.53
C CYS A 67 2.04 -4.49 -6.85
N THR A 68 0.92 -5.21 -6.90
CA THR A 68 0.50 -5.98 -8.09
C THR A 68 -0.93 -5.65 -8.45
N LEU A 69 -1.20 -5.42 -9.74
CA LEU A 69 -2.57 -5.36 -10.25
C LEU A 69 -3.24 -6.73 -10.06
N LEU A 70 -4.46 -6.72 -9.54
CA LEU A 70 -5.31 -7.92 -9.49
C LEU A 70 -6.20 -8.02 -10.73
N THR A 71 -6.38 -6.91 -11.45
CA THR A 71 -7.04 -6.90 -12.76
C THR A 71 -5.98 -6.93 -13.86
N GLY A 72 -5.79 -8.08 -14.49
CA GLY A 72 -4.90 -8.28 -15.62
C GLY A 72 -4.69 -9.76 -15.89
N ASP A 73 -5.53 -10.31 -16.77
CA ASP A 73 -5.26 -11.56 -17.52
C ASP A 73 -4.24 -11.27 -18.63
#